data_AF-A0A3D1QXB9-F1
#
_entry.id   AF-A0A3D1QXB9-F1
#
_cell.length_a   1.000
_cell.length_b   1.000
_cell.length_c   1.000
_cell.angle_alpha   90.00
_cell.angle_beta   90.00
_cell.angle_gamma   90.00
#
_symmetry.space_group_name_H-M   'P 1'
#
loop_
_entity.id
_entity.type
_entity.pdbx_description
1 polymer ?
#
loop_
_entity_poly.entity_id
_entity_poly.type
_entity_poly.pdbx_seq_one_letter_code
_entity_poly.pdbx_strand_id
1 'polypeptide(L)'
;MRTYEKIGREIGLDERFVAVKRLPTINERIALRLRNLGDEVGALGQATVATLAEVAWVAATQGRIADQLGLVLDRHGLEPNSNFGTSDYPAYRWGYLLAQETRRAIGRPAGEPVASMRELIEETFGIILIQCDLGDQIAGATIESQNHRSIVVNLSGANRSVYVRRTTMAHELGHLLFDPVQELSTLRVDDYGELERPHEEIADAVEQRANAFAVELLAPQEAILAHYEKSGDITETVGYFGLGPTPSKHQIRNASSGRITPASMRVARSDSEEWRKYSSFEGAESLAVIDFHPIPGIRPSRAGRFGALAIRAAQERIISWDTAASWLETTEEGAKKAADGIRELFPSVWK
;
A
#
# COMPACT_ATOMS: atom_id res chain seq x y z
N MET A 1 1.16 -33.81 6.55
CA MET A 1 2.27 -34.28 5.69
C MET A 1 1.90 -34.31 4.20
N ARG A 2 0.76 -34.89 3.80
CA ARG A 2 0.26 -34.89 2.39
C ARG A 2 -0.12 -33.51 1.80
N THR A 3 -0.36 -32.49 2.62
CA THR A 3 -0.68 -31.11 2.16
C THR A 3 0.59 -30.35 1.76
N TYR A 4 1.73 -30.61 2.40
CA TYR A 4 3.02 -30.01 2.05
C TYR A 4 3.60 -30.57 0.74
N GLU A 5 3.29 -31.83 0.39
CA GLU A 5 3.63 -32.40 -0.93
C GLU A 5 2.80 -31.78 -2.07
N LYS A 6 1.59 -31.28 -1.77
CA LYS A 6 0.75 -30.58 -2.74
C LYS A 6 1.24 -29.13 -2.95
N ILE A 7 1.62 -28.45 -1.88
CA ILE A 7 2.29 -27.14 -1.92
C ILE A 7 3.64 -27.24 -2.67
N GLY A 8 4.42 -28.31 -2.45
CA GLY A 8 5.65 -28.58 -3.20
C GLY A 8 5.46 -28.77 -4.71
N ARG A 9 4.27 -29.20 -5.15
CA ARG A 9 3.91 -29.33 -6.58
C ARG A 9 3.36 -28.03 -7.19
N GLU A 10 2.74 -27.17 -6.40
CA GLU A 10 2.17 -25.88 -6.87
C GLU A 10 3.19 -24.73 -6.94
N ILE A 11 4.36 -24.86 -6.29
CA ILE A 11 5.44 -23.84 -6.34
C ILE A 11 6.21 -23.85 -7.68
N GLY A 12 5.81 -24.68 -8.66
CA GLY A 12 6.28 -24.55 -10.04
C GLY A 12 7.80 -24.65 -10.16
N LEU A 13 8.36 -25.82 -9.85
CA LEU A 13 9.59 -26.24 -10.50
C LEU A 13 9.29 -26.26 -12.00
N ASP A 14 9.78 -25.23 -12.69
CA ASP A 14 9.72 -25.10 -14.13
C ASP A 14 10.34 -26.38 -14.76
N GLU A 15 9.50 -27.23 -15.35
CA GLU A 15 9.90 -28.47 -16.00
C GLU A 15 10.77 -28.22 -17.26
N ARG A 16 11.14 -26.97 -17.56
CA ARG A 16 12.09 -26.61 -18.64
C ARG A 16 13.47 -26.16 -18.18
N PHE A 17 13.78 -26.19 -16.88
CA PHE A 17 15.12 -25.92 -16.36
C PHE A 17 15.69 -27.07 -15.51
N VAL A 18 15.66 -28.30 -16.04
CA VAL A 18 16.52 -29.39 -15.55
C VAL A 18 17.93 -29.21 -16.11
N ALA A 19 18.71 -28.31 -15.50
CA ALA A 19 20.17 -28.32 -15.59
C ALA A 19 20.78 -27.58 -14.39
N VAL A 20 21.14 -28.36 -13.37
CA VAL A 20 22.19 -28.13 -12.35
C VAL A 20 22.47 -26.67 -11.99
N LYS A 21 21.91 -26.18 -10.88
CA LYS A 21 22.53 -25.13 -10.06
C LYS A 21 22.26 -25.34 -8.56
N ARG A 22 23.34 -25.46 -7.78
CA ARG A 22 23.40 -25.68 -6.33
C ARG A 22 23.13 -24.39 -5.52
N LEU A 23 22.03 -23.70 -5.76
CA LEU A 23 21.58 -22.57 -4.92
C LEU A 23 20.05 -22.67 -4.76
N PRO A 24 19.51 -22.58 -3.53
CA PRO A 24 18.07 -22.60 -3.32
C PRO A 24 17.41 -21.45 -4.10
N THR A 25 16.30 -21.75 -4.75
CA THR A 25 15.52 -20.78 -5.52
C THR A 25 14.91 -19.71 -4.60
N ILE A 26 14.60 -18.54 -5.16
CA ILE A 26 14.10 -17.36 -4.42
C ILE A 26 12.84 -17.70 -3.59
N ASN A 27 11.96 -18.53 -4.14
CA ASN A 27 10.75 -19.02 -3.46
C ASN A 27 11.08 -19.83 -2.19
N GLU A 28 12.18 -20.58 -2.18
CA GLU A 28 12.60 -21.38 -1.02
C GLU A 28 13.14 -20.50 0.11
N ARG A 29 13.85 -19.38 -0.20
CA ARG A 29 14.33 -18.43 0.83
C ARG A 29 13.19 -17.65 1.48
N ILE A 30 12.16 -17.28 0.71
CA ILE A 30 10.98 -16.59 1.22
C ILE A 30 10.12 -17.55 2.05
N ALA A 31 9.88 -18.77 1.57
CA ALA A 31 9.12 -19.79 2.31
C ALA A 31 9.80 -20.20 3.63
N LEU A 32 11.14 -20.34 3.65
CA LEU A 32 11.90 -20.60 4.87
C LEU A 32 11.80 -19.45 5.89
N ARG A 33 11.67 -18.20 5.44
CA ARG A 33 11.57 -17.02 6.31
C ARG A 33 10.16 -16.73 6.79
N LEU A 34 9.14 -16.92 5.95
CA LEU A 34 7.73 -16.87 6.35
C LEU A 34 7.43 -17.92 7.43
N ARG A 35 8.13 -19.07 7.39
CA ARG A 35 8.08 -20.08 8.45
C ARG A 35 8.67 -19.54 9.77
N ASN A 36 9.82 -18.87 9.74
CA ASN A 36 10.42 -18.27 10.93
C ASN A 36 9.58 -17.09 11.48
N LEU A 37 8.93 -16.31 10.61
CA LEU A 37 8.01 -15.25 11.01
C LEU A 37 6.73 -15.78 11.67
N GLY A 38 6.25 -16.97 11.26
CA GLY A 38 5.16 -17.65 11.96
C GLY A 38 5.53 -18.08 13.38
N ASP A 39 6.82 -18.17 13.69
CA ASP A 39 7.35 -18.45 15.03
C ASP A 39 7.56 -17.17 15.86
N GLU A 40 7.82 -16.01 15.24
CA GLU A 40 8.00 -14.69 15.91
C GLU A 40 6.70 -13.90 16.07
N VAL A 41 5.85 -13.87 15.05
CA VAL A 41 4.51 -13.30 15.08
C VAL A 41 3.57 -14.42 15.52
N GLY A 42 3.33 -14.52 16.82
CA GLY A 42 2.51 -15.56 17.43
C GLY A 42 1.26 -15.86 16.60
N ALA A 43 1.23 -17.08 16.03
CA ALA A 43 0.10 -17.68 15.33
C ALA A 43 -0.37 -16.99 14.03
N LEU A 44 0.56 -16.66 13.12
CA LEU A 44 0.15 -16.47 11.71
C LEU A 44 -0.46 -17.78 11.17
N GLY A 45 -1.74 -17.73 10.82
CA GLY A 45 -2.46 -18.89 10.29
C GLY A 45 -1.87 -19.37 8.96
N GLN A 46 -2.03 -20.66 8.63
CA GLN A 46 -1.57 -21.23 7.36
C GLN A 46 -2.09 -20.46 6.13
N ALA A 47 -3.31 -19.92 6.23
CA ALA A 47 -3.90 -19.09 5.19
C ALA A 47 -3.10 -17.79 4.97
N THR A 48 -2.75 -17.07 6.04
CA THR A 48 -1.96 -15.82 5.96
C THR A 48 -0.58 -16.08 5.37
N VAL A 49 0.08 -17.18 5.75
CA VAL A 49 1.38 -17.58 5.18
C VAL A 49 1.27 -17.85 3.68
N ALA A 50 0.21 -18.54 3.25
CA ALA A 50 -0.03 -18.78 1.82
C ALA A 50 -0.28 -17.47 1.06
N THR A 51 -1.06 -16.54 1.62
CA THR A 51 -1.27 -15.22 1.02
C THR A 51 0.04 -14.44 0.92
N LEU A 52 0.86 -14.40 1.97
CA LEU A 52 2.15 -13.70 1.94
C LEU A 52 3.10 -14.30 0.90
N ALA A 53 3.11 -15.62 0.72
CA ALA A 53 3.88 -16.27 -0.33
C ALA A 53 3.38 -15.88 -1.74
N GLU A 54 2.05 -15.81 -1.94
CA GLU A 54 1.46 -15.31 -3.19
C GLU A 54 1.86 -13.86 -3.45
N VAL A 55 1.72 -12.98 -2.46
CA VAL A 55 2.07 -11.56 -2.57
C VAL A 55 3.55 -11.38 -2.92
N ALA A 56 4.44 -12.14 -2.27
CA ALA A 56 5.86 -12.08 -2.57
C ALA A 56 6.18 -12.54 -4.00
N TRP A 57 5.48 -13.56 -4.50
CA TRP A 57 5.57 -14.00 -5.89
C TRP A 57 5.04 -12.93 -6.86
N VAL A 58 3.91 -12.30 -6.56
CA VAL A 58 3.35 -11.18 -7.36
C VAL A 58 4.37 -10.04 -7.42
N ALA A 59 4.90 -9.60 -6.27
CA ALA A 59 5.90 -8.54 -6.20
C ALA A 59 7.15 -8.86 -7.05
N ALA A 60 7.71 -10.06 -6.90
CA ALA A 60 8.87 -10.51 -7.67
C ALA A 60 8.58 -10.52 -9.18
N THR A 61 7.41 -11.02 -9.56
CA THR A 61 7.01 -11.17 -10.96
C THR A 61 6.72 -9.81 -11.59
N GLN A 62 6.01 -8.94 -10.87
CA GLN A 62 5.72 -7.57 -11.27
C GLN A 62 7.01 -6.78 -11.50
N GLY A 63 7.94 -6.80 -10.53
CA GLY A 63 9.22 -6.11 -10.65
C GLY A 63 10.02 -6.58 -11.86
N ARG A 64 10.13 -7.90 -12.05
CA ARG A 64 10.82 -8.47 -13.22
C ARG A 64 10.20 -8.02 -14.55
N ILE A 65 8.87 -8.00 -14.66
CA ILE A 65 8.19 -7.58 -15.90
C ILE A 65 8.33 -6.07 -16.11
N ALA A 66 8.22 -5.29 -15.04
CA ALA A 66 8.43 -3.85 -15.08
C ALA A 66 9.84 -3.53 -15.61
N ASP A 67 10.87 -4.20 -15.10
CA ASP A 67 12.25 -4.07 -15.58
C ASP A 67 12.37 -4.42 -17.08
N GLN A 68 11.73 -5.51 -17.51
CA GLN A 68 11.74 -5.93 -18.92
C GLN A 68 11.01 -4.94 -19.84
N LEU A 69 9.99 -4.25 -19.33
CA LEU A 69 9.25 -3.20 -20.02
C LEU A 69 9.89 -1.81 -19.89
N GLY A 70 11.00 -1.69 -19.16
CA GLY A 70 11.70 -0.41 -18.93
C GLY A 70 10.94 0.56 -18.01
N LEU A 71 10.05 0.06 -17.15
CA LEU A 71 9.34 0.85 -16.15
C LEU A 71 10.21 0.97 -14.90
N VAL A 72 10.55 2.19 -14.51
CA VAL A 72 11.53 2.46 -13.44
C VAL A 72 10.87 3.20 -12.28
N LEU A 73 11.31 2.88 -11.06
CA LEU A 73 11.01 3.65 -9.85
C LEU A 73 11.55 5.08 -9.98
N ASP A 74 10.72 6.08 -9.67
CA ASP A 74 11.15 7.47 -9.58
C ASP A 74 11.07 7.94 -8.12
N ARG A 75 12.23 8.26 -7.54
CA ARG A 75 12.32 8.77 -6.18
C ARG A 75 12.14 10.29 -6.10
N HIS A 76 12.05 11.00 -7.23
CA HIS A 76 11.91 12.46 -7.28
C HIS A 76 13.01 13.20 -6.49
N GLY A 77 14.22 12.61 -6.44
CA GLY A 77 15.35 13.13 -5.66
C GLY A 77 15.21 13.00 -4.14
N LEU A 78 14.24 12.22 -3.65
CA LEU A 78 14.11 11.89 -2.23
C LEU A 78 15.14 10.83 -1.84
N GLU A 79 15.82 11.07 -0.71
CA GLU A 79 16.83 10.19 -0.16
C GLU A 79 16.41 9.65 1.21
N PRO A 80 16.82 8.42 1.57
CA PRO A 80 16.59 7.88 2.90
C PRO A 80 17.12 8.81 4.00
N ASN A 81 16.39 8.87 5.12
CA ASN A 81 16.70 9.72 6.26
C ASN A 81 16.77 8.86 7.54
N SER A 82 17.96 8.73 8.12
CA SER A 82 18.18 7.99 9.37
C SER A 82 17.94 8.82 10.65
N ASN A 83 17.39 10.03 10.52
CA ASN A 83 17.10 10.89 11.66
C ASN A 83 15.71 10.58 12.22
N PHE A 84 15.69 9.94 13.39
CA PHE A 84 14.48 9.60 14.14
C PHE A 84 14.20 10.59 15.27
N GLY A 85 14.81 11.78 15.21
CA GLY A 85 14.62 12.83 16.18
C GLY A 85 15.53 12.75 17.40
N THR A 86 15.40 13.77 18.25
CA THR A 86 16.08 13.93 19.55
C THR A 86 15.05 14.41 20.58
N SER A 87 15.46 14.57 21.84
CA SER A 87 14.59 15.14 22.88
C SER A 87 14.02 16.52 22.50
N ASP A 88 14.79 17.34 21.77
CA ASP A 88 14.39 18.70 21.39
C ASP A 88 13.60 18.75 20.08
N TYR A 89 13.74 17.72 19.25
CA TYR A 89 13.03 17.59 17.97
C TYR A 89 12.58 16.13 17.76
N PRO A 90 11.42 15.74 18.33
CA PRO A 90 10.95 14.36 18.33
C PRO A 90 10.61 13.84 16.92
N ALA A 91 10.53 12.52 16.79
CA ALA A 91 10.40 11.82 15.50
C ALA A 91 9.18 12.26 14.68
N TYR A 92 8.05 12.55 15.34
CA TYR A 92 6.85 13.03 14.64
C TYR A 92 7.09 14.35 13.86
N ARG A 93 7.95 15.24 14.37
CA ARG A 93 8.27 16.50 13.67
C ARG A 93 9.09 16.26 12.41
N TRP A 94 9.92 15.22 12.40
CA TRP A 94 10.57 14.74 11.18
C TRP A 94 9.55 14.18 10.21
N GLY A 95 8.58 13.40 10.69
CA GLY A 95 7.50 12.89 9.83
C GLY A 95 6.75 13.99 9.09
N TYR A 96 6.41 15.08 9.78
CA TYR A 96 5.79 16.25 9.17
C TYR A 96 6.68 16.93 8.11
N LEU A 97 7.95 17.14 8.43
CA LEU A 97 8.91 17.74 7.50
C LEU A 97 9.07 16.88 6.23
N LEU A 98 9.24 15.57 6.40
CA LEU A 98 9.40 14.62 5.30
C LEU A 98 8.17 14.58 4.40
N ALA A 99 6.96 14.65 4.96
CA ALA A 99 5.73 14.74 4.17
C ALA A 99 5.68 16.00 3.31
N GLN A 100 6.09 17.14 3.87
CA GLN A 100 6.16 18.41 3.12
C GLN A 100 7.26 18.40 2.06
N GLU A 101 8.39 17.72 2.32
CA GLU A 101 9.45 17.47 1.32
C GLU A 101 8.93 16.60 0.18
N THR A 102 8.24 15.49 0.49
CA THR A 102 7.63 14.61 -0.51
C THR A 102 6.65 15.37 -1.40
N ARG A 103 5.76 16.18 -0.82
CA ARG A 103 4.81 16.99 -1.59
C ARG A 103 5.51 17.98 -2.52
N ARG A 104 6.58 18.63 -2.06
CA ARG A 104 7.40 19.53 -2.89
C ARG A 104 8.11 18.79 -4.02
N ALA A 105 8.69 17.63 -3.73
CA ALA A 105 9.42 16.82 -4.71
C ALA A 105 8.53 16.40 -5.87
N ILE A 106 7.28 16.00 -5.60
CA ILE A 106 6.30 15.63 -6.63
C ILE A 106 5.52 16.81 -7.21
N GLY A 107 5.89 18.06 -6.86
CA GLY A 107 5.23 19.28 -7.35
C GLY A 107 3.77 19.45 -6.88
N ARG A 108 3.35 18.78 -5.80
CA ARG A 108 1.98 18.85 -5.28
C ARG A 108 1.81 20.06 -4.35
N PRO A 109 0.83 20.95 -4.59
CA PRO A 109 0.59 22.13 -3.75
C PRO A 109 0.28 21.77 -2.30
N ALA A 110 0.74 22.54 -1.32
CA ALA A 110 0.63 22.22 0.11
C ALA A 110 -0.81 22.06 0.65
N GLY A 111 -1.83 22.59 -0.05
CA GLY A 111 -3.23 22.53 0.41
C GLY A 111 -4.12 21.49 -0.25
N GLU A 112 -3.61 20.78 -1.27
CA GLU A 112 -4.46 19.91 -2.10
C GLU A 112 -4.60 18.50 -1.54
N PRO A 113 -5.80 17.90 -1.53
CA PRO A 113 -5.96 16.52 -1.10
C PRO A 113 -5.23 15.56 -2.05
N VAL A 114 -4.80 14.42 -1.51
CA VAL A 114 -4.30 13.32 -2.35
C VAL A 114 -5.50 12.61 -2.97
N ALA A 115 -5.71 12.76 -4.27
CA ALA A 115 -6.88 12.20 -4.95
C ALA A 115 -6.93 10.66 -4.86
N SER A 116 -5.81 9.99 -5.13
CA SER A 116 -5.68 8.54 -5.02
C SER A 116 -4.28 8.18 -4.50
N MET A 117 -4.22 7.42 -3.42
CA MET A 117 -2.97 6.87 -2.88
C MET A 117 -2.38 5.81 -3.80
N ARG A 118 -3.24 5.02 -4.48
CA ARG A 118 -2.80 4.08 -5.51
C ARG A 118 -2.04 4.79 -6.62
N GLU A 119 -2.61 5.84 -7.21
CA GLU A 119 -1.93 6.58 -8.29
C GLU A 119 -0.65 7.27 -7.79
N LEU A 120 -0.67 7.81 -6.56
CA LEU A 120 0.54 8.37 -5.97
C LEU A 120 1.66 7.32 -5.88
N ILE A 121 1.36 6.14 -5.33
CA ILE A 121 2.36 5.08 -5.11
C ILE A 121 2.82 4.47 -6.44
N GLU A 122 1.88 4.05 -7.29
CA GLU A 122 2.20 3.31 -8.52
C GLU A 122 2.62 4.20 -9.69
N GLU A 123 1.99 5.36 -9.88
CA GLU A 123 2.24 6.22 -11.05
C GLU A 123 3.26 7.30 -10.80
N THR A 124 3.30 7.86 -9.58
CA THR A 124 4.25 8.92 -9.25
C THR A 124 5.58 8.31 -8.82
N PHE A 125 5.56 7.35 -7.89
CA PHE A 125 6.81 6.75 -7.38
C PHE A 125 7.24 5.47 -8.13
N GLY A 126 6.36 4.85 -8.92
CA GLY A 126 6.64 3.57 -9.58
C GLY A 126 6.69 2.38 -8.62
N ILE A 127 6.22 2.54 -7.38
CA ILE A 127 6.28 1.53 -6.32
C ILE A 127 5.20 0.47 -6.57
N ILE A 128 5.56 -0.78 -6.33
CA ILE A 128 4.63 -1.91 -6.44
C ILE A 128 3.67 -1.86 -5.23
N LEU A 129 2.37 -1.73 -5.51
CA LEU A 129 1.32 -1.77 -4.50
C LEU A 129 0.47 -3.04 -4.69
N ILE A 130 0.38 -3.87 -3.66
CA ILE A 130 -0.40 -5.11 -3.68
C ILE A 130 -1.49 -5.03 -2.61
N GLN A 131 -2.72 -5.32 -3.00
CA GLN A 131 -3.86 -5.38 -2.08
C GLN A 131 -4.27 -6.84 -1.88
N CYS A 132 -4.43 -7.30 -0.65
CA CYS A 132 -4.83 -8.68 -0.36
C CYS A 132 -5.53 -8.83 0.99
N ASP A 133 -6.07 -10.01 1.27
CA ASP A 133 -6.64 -10.33 2.58
C ASP A 133 -5.60 -11.07 3.44
N LEU A 134 -5.14 -10.41 4.51
CA LEU A 134 -4.16 -10.95 5.47
C LEU A 134 -4.80 -11.32 6.82
N GLY A 135 -6.13 -11.29 6.93
CA GLY A 135 -6.87 -11.45 8.19
C GLY A 135 -6.92 -10.17 9.02
N ASP A 136 -7.59 -10.17 10.17
CA ASP A 136 -7.96 -8.93 10.87
C ASP A 136 -6.87 -8.29 11.74
N GLN A 137 -5.69 -8.91 11.86
CA GLN A 137 -4.62 -8.42 12.75
C GLN A 137 -3.55 -7.58 12.03
N ILE A 138 -3.36 -7.80 10.73
CA ILE A 138 -2.33 -7.13 9.95
C ILE A 138 -2.95 -5.94 9.23
N ALA A 139 -2.37 -4.76 9.35
CA ALA A 139 -2.82 -3.59 8.59
C ALA A 139 -2.10 -3.51 7.23
N GLY A 140 -0.79 -3.63 7.25
CA GLY A 140 0.06 -3.53 6.06
C GLY A 140 1.33 -4.34 6.21
N ALA A 141 2.07 -4.43 5.12
CA ALA A 141 3.42 -4.92 5.15
C ALA A 141 4.27 -4.31 4.04
N THR A 142 5.54 -4.07 4.34
CA THR A 142 6.56 -3.79 3.33
C THR A 142 7.34 -5.06 3.00
N ILE A 143 7.44 -5.40 1.70
CA ILE A 143 8.15 -6.58 1.19
C ILE A 143 9.31 -6.17 0.29
N GLU A 144 10.47 -6.77 0.49
CA GLU A 144 11.61 -6.65 -0.42
C GLU A 144 11.77 -7.91 -1.29
N SER A 145 11.81 -7.72 -2.62
CA SER A 145 11.99 -8.80 -3.59
C SER A 145 12.83 -8.34 -4.79
N GLN A 146 13.96 -9.02 -5.06
CA GLN A 146 14.82 -8.78 -6.23
C GLN A 146 15.17 -7.30 -6.46
N ASN A 147 15.53 -6.57 -5.39
CA ASN A 147 15.82 -5.13 -5.35
C ASN A 147 14.61 -4.20 -5.52
N HIS A 148 13.40 -4.74 -5.64
CA HIS A 148 12.16 -3.98 -5.59
C HIS A 148 11.59 -4.01 -4.17
N ARG A 149 11.11 -2.86 -3.71
CA ARG A 149 10.31 -2.75 -2.48
C ARG A 149 8.86 -2.53 -2.85
N SER A 150 8.01 -3.30 -2.20
CA SER A 150 6.58 -3.34 -2.47
C SER A 150 5.82 -3.05 -1.20
N ILE A 151 4.73 -2.29 -1.34
CA ILE A 151 3.77 -2.04 -0.28
C ILE A 151 2.66 -3.07 -0.43
N VAL A 152 2.29 -3.70 0.68
CA VAL A 152 1.18 -4.63 0.79
C VAL A 152 0.16 -4.03 1.73
N VAL A 153 -1.09 -3.95 1.30
CA VAL A 153 -2.17 -3.37 2.09
C VAL A 153 -3.24 -4.42 2.29
N ASN A 154 -3.60 -4.64 3.54
CA ASN A 154 -4.68 -5.55 3.86
C ASN A 154 -6.05 -4.94 3.49
N LEU A 155 -6.95 -5.74 2.95
CA LEU A 155 -8.34 -5.36 2.64
C LEU A 155 -9.33 -5.72 3.76
N SER A 156 -8.92 -6.56 4.70
CA SER A 156 -9.70 -6.98 5.87
C SER A 156 -9.51 -6.03 7.06
N GLY A 157 -10.05 -6.37 8.24
CA GLY A 157 -9.94 -5.54 9.44
C GLY A 157 -10.42 -4.09 9.26
N ALA A 158 -9.72 -3.15 9.88
CA ALA A 158 -10.08 -1.73 9.83
C ALA A 158 -9.85 -1.09 8.45
N ASN A 159 -8.99 -1.67 7.59
CA ASN A 159 -8.79 -1.22 6.21
C ASN A 159 -10.00 -1.45 5.28
N ARG A 160 -11.06 -2.09 5.76
CA ARG A 160 -12.38 -2.01 5.11
C ARG A 160 -12.85 -0.57 4.97
N SER A 161 -12.48 0.29 5.92
CA SER A 161 -12.62 1.74 5.79
C SER A 161 -11.56 2.27 4.83
N VAL A 162 -12.01 2.94 3.77
CA VAL A 162 -11.12 3.60 2.80
C VAL A 162 -10.17 4.60 3.45
N TYR A 163 -10.63 5.29 4.49
CA TYR A 163 -9.84 6.30 5.20
C TYR A 163 -8.68 5.68 6.00
N VAL A 164 -8.92 4.52 6.61
CA VAL A 164 -7.86 3.75 7.29
C VAL A 164 -6.88 3.24 6.25
N ARG A 165 -7.38 2.65 5.16
CA ARG A 165 -6.55 2.14 4.06
C ARG A 165 -5.63 3.20 3.45
N ARG A 166 -6.14 4.42 3.24
CA ARG A 166 -5.34 5.57 2.78
C ARG A 166 -4.22 5.91 3.75
N THR A 167 -4.53 5.91 5.04
CA THR A 167 -3.54 6.18 6.09
C THR A 167 -2.47 5.09 6.13
N THR A 168 -2.87 3.81 6.07
CA THR A 168 -1.96 2.66 5.96
C THR A 168 -1.05 2.77 4.73
N MET A 169 -1.60 3.08 3.55
CA MET A 169 -0.81 3.29 2.33
C MET A 169 0.20 4.43 2.48
N ALA A 170 -0.20 5.54 3.08
CA ALA A 170 0.66 6.70 3.28
C ALA A 170 1.77 6.41 4.32
N HIS A 171 1.44 5.63 5.35
CA HIS A 171 2.36 5.18 6.38
C HIS A 171 3.48 4.30 5.78
N GLU A 172 3.10 3.26 5.05
CA GLU A 172 4.04 2.34 4.38
C GLU A 172 4.90 3.06 3.33
N LEU A 173 4.33 4.04 2.63
CA LEU A 173 5.08 4.90 1.73
C LEU A 173 6.16 5.69 2.48
N GLY A 174 5.87 6.18 3.69
CA GLY A 174 6.84 6.87 4.55
C GLY A 174 8.04 6.00 4.88
N HIS A 175 7.79 4.76 5.30
CA HIS A 175 8.85 3.77 5.52
C HIS A 175 9.69 3.54 4.26
N LEU A 176 9.06 3.27 3.13
CA LEU A 176 9.76 2.94 1.90
C LEU A 176 10.65 4.09 1.39
N LEU A 177 10.17 5.33 1.50
CA LEU A 177 10.90 6.51 1.06
C LEU A 177 12.07 6.86 1.98
N PHE A 178 11.88 6.78 3.30
CA PHE A 178 12.80 7.42 4.25
C PHE A 178 13.53 6.48 5.19
N ASP A 179 13.08 5.24 5.39
CA ASP A 179 13.78 4.37 6.32
C ASP A 179 15.03 3.76 5.66
N PRO A 180 16.16 3.72 6.39
CA PRO A 180 17.35 3.04 5.93
C PRO A 180 17.07 1.56 5.63
N VAL A 181 17.80 1.00 4.67
CA VAL A 181 17.68 -0.41 4.26
C VAL A 181 17.85 -1.38 5.43
N GLN A 182 18.62 -0.98 6.45
CA GLN A 182 18.91 -1.79 7.63
C GLN A 182 17.73 -1.88 8.61
N GLU A 183 16.87 -0.85 8.65
CA GLU A 183 15.69 -0.78 9.54
C GLU A 183 14.44 -1.39 8.89
N LEU A 184 14.44 -1.46 7.56
CA LEU A 184 13.45 -2.17 6.77
C LEU A 184 13.87 -3.64 6.70
N SER A 185 13.54 -4.41 7.73
CA SER A 185 13.62 -5.88 7.66
C SER A 185 12.90 -6.38 6.40
N THR A 186 13.35 -7.50 5.83
CA THR A 186 12.83 -8.00 4.53
C THR A 186 11.31 -8.23 4.47
N LEU A 187 10.66 -8.24 5.63
CA LEU A 187 9.22 -8.17 5.83
C LEU A 187 8.95 -7.40 7.14
N ARG A 188 8.38 -6.19 7.05
CA ARG A 188 7.81 -5.44 8.18
C ARG A 188 6.29 -5.64 8.15
N VAL A 189 5.68 -5.89 9.31
CA VAL A 189 4.24 -6.12 9.44
C VAL A 189 3.71 -5.16 10.49
N ASP A 190 2.77 -4.31 10.09
CA ASP A 190 2.19 -3.30 10.98
C ASP A 190 0.80 -3.72 11.43
N ASP A 191 0.42 -3.37 12.66
CA ASP A 191 -0.90 -3.64 13.22
C ASP A 191 -1.80 -2.41 13.26
N TYR A 192 -3.10 -2.62 13.45
CA TYR A 192 -4.08 -1.53 13.47
C TYR A 192 -3.99 -0.63 14.72
N GLY A 193 -3.49 -1.18 15.83
CA GLY A 193 -3.38 -0.45 17.10
C GLY A 193 -2.32 0.65 17.03
N GLU A 194 -1.22 0.41 16.32
CA GLU A 194 -0.16 1.41 16.14
C GLU A 194 -0.58 2.55 15.21
N LEU A 195 -1.34 2.26 14.15
CA LEU A 195 -1.79 3.25 13.15
C LEU A 195 -2.84 4.25 13.66
N GLU A 196 -3.68 3.87 14.64
CA GLU A 196 -4.77 4.72 15.13
C GLU A 196 -4.38 5.61 16.32
N ARG A 197 -3.22 5.35 16.96
CA ARG A 197 -2.83 6.06 18.18
C ARG A 197 -2.25 7.45 17.87
N PRO A 198 -2.44 8.43 18.76
CA PRO A 198 -1.70 9.68 18.66
C PRO A 198 -0.20 9.41 18.65
N HIS A 199 0.54 10.09 17.78
CA HIS A 199 1.99 9.87 17.63
C HIS A 199 2.75 10.01 18.97
N GLU A 200 2.28 10.86 19.88
CA GLU A 200 2.86 11.08 21.23
C GLU A 200 2.79 9.85 22.13
N GLU A 201 1.90 8.90 21.84
CA GLU A 201 1.69 7.68 22.61
C GLU A 201 2.40 6.44 22.03
N ILE A 202 3.07 6.61 20.88
CA ILE A 202 3.84 5.58 20.20
C ILE A 202 5.26 5.59 20.74
N ALA A 203 5.70 4.45 21.28
CA ALA A 203 7.02 4.32 21.90
C ALA A 203 8.15 4.21 20.87
N ASP A 204 7.88 3.62 19.69
CA ASP A 204 8.85 3.50 18.61
C ASP A 204 8.91 4.80 17.78
N ALA A 205 10.12 5.38 17.70
CA ALA A 205 10.38 6.60 16.94
C ALA A 205 10.20 6.41 15.43
N VAL A 206 10.44 5.21 14.91
CA VAL A 206 10.26 4.85 13.50
C VAL A 206 8.78 4.94 13.14
N GLU A 207 7.93 4.24 13.91
CA GLU A 207 6.47 4.26 13.79
C GLU A 207 5.87 5.64 14.04
N GLN A 208 6.37 6.36 15.05
CA GLN A 208 5.94 7.73 15.34
C GLN A 208 6.17 8.65 14.13
N ARG A 209 7.32 8.51 13.46
CA ARG A 209 7.68 9.29 12.26
C ARG A 209 6.80 8.92 11.08
N ALA A 210 6.59 7.63 10.82
CA ALA A 210 5.76 7.15 9.71
C ALA A 210 4.28 7.55 9.88
N ASN A 211 3.74 7.48 11.09
CA ASN A 211 2.38 7.95 11.37
C ASN A 211 2.23 9.47 11.17
N ALA A 212 3.20 10.25 11.65
CA ALA A 212 3.21 11.70 11.43
C ALA A 212 3.35 12.05 9.95
N PHE A 213 4.19 11.31 9.21
CA PHE A 213 4.32 11.43 7.76
C PHE A 213 2.98 11.16 7.06
N ALA A 214 2.30 10.07 7.41
CA ALA A 214 1.05 9.67 6.78
C ALA A 214 -0.04 10.73 6.91
N VAL A 215 -0.25 11.24 8.13
CA VAL A 215 -1.31 12.24 8.39
C VAL A 215 -0.99 13.58 7.74
N GLU A 216 0.27 14.02 7.72
CA GLU A 216 0.68 15.27 7.08
C GLU A 216 0.68 15.17 5.56
N LEU A 217 1.04 14.02 4.99
CA LEU A 217 0.98 13.80 3.54
C LEU A 217 -0.46 13.90 3.03
N LEU A 218 -1.41 13.29 3.75
CA LEU A 218 -2.83 13.26 3.38
C LEU A 218 -3.54 14.58 3.69
N ALA A 219 -3.33 15.13 4.88
CA ALA A 219 -3.98 16.35 5.35
C ALA A 219 -2.97 17.28 6.06
N PRO A 220 -2.24 18.11 5.29
CA PRO A 220 -1.27 19.04 5.83
C PRO A 220 -1.87 19.94 6.91
N GLN A 221 -1.17 20.12 8.04
CA GLN A 221 -1.68 20.80 9.24
C GLN A 221 -2.32 22.18 8.95
N GLU A 222 -1.63 23.02 8.19
CA GLU A 222 -2.13 24.35 7.85
C GLU A 222 -3.40 24.28 7.00
N ALA A 223 -3.45 23.34 6.06
CA ALA A 223 -4.55 23.19 5.12
C ALA A 223 -5.81 22.64 5.81
N ILE A 224 -5.66 21.59 6.64
CA ILE A 224 -6.80 21.00 7.34
C ILE A 224 -7.39 21.96 8.38
N LEU A 225 -6.54 22.73 9.07
CA LEU A 225 -7.01 23.76 10.00
C LEU A 225 -7.77 24.87 9.26
N ALA A 226 -7.19 25.41 8.18
CA ALA A 226 -7.85 26.47 7.41
C ALA A 226 -9.19 26.01 6.81
N HIS A 227 -9.25 24.77 6.34
CA HIS A 227 -10.49 24.18 5.84
C HIS A 227 -11.54 24.07 6.95
N TYR A 228 -11.17 23.50 8.10
CA TYR A 228 -12.08 23.35 9.24
C TYR A 228 -12.55 24.69 9.81
N GLU A 229 -11.67 25.69 9.92
CA GLU A 229 -12.07 27.02 10.41
C GLU A 229 -13.04 27.73 9.45
N LYS A 230 -12.97 27.41 8.16
CA LYS A 230 -13.89 27.93 7.14
C LYS A 230 -15.24 27.21 7.15
N SER A 231 -15.26 25.88 7.26
CA SER A 231 -16.50 25.10 7.21
C SER A 231 -17.21 25.00 8.57
N GLY A 232 -16.45 24.93 9.66
CA GLY A 232 -16.93 24.54 10.98
C GLY A 232 -17.32 23.06 11.10
N ASP A 233 -17.12 22.28 10.05
CA ASP A 233 -17.60 20.90 9.91
C ASP A 233 -16.43 19.92 9.71
N ILE A 234 -16.28 19.01 10.68
CA ILE A 234 -15.26 17.95 10.65
C ILE A 234 -15.60 16.87 9.63
N THR A 235 -16.87 16.57 9.38
CA THR A 235 -17.29 15.57 8.40
C THR A 235 -16.98 16.03 6.99
N GLU A 236 -17.27 17.29 6.67
CA GLU A 236 -16.84 17.90 5.41
C GLU A 236 -15.32 17.88 5.27
N THR A 237 -14.59 18.23 6.33
CA THR A 237 -13.12 18.25 6.32
C THR A 237 -12.51 16.86 6.09
N VAL A 238 -13.06 15.83 6.74
CA VAL A 238 -12.69 14.42 6.52
C VAL A 238 -12.94 14.03 5.06
N GLY A 239 -14.09 14.39 4.51
CA GLY A 239 -14.43 14.08 3.12
C GLY A 239 -13.69 14.91 2.07
N TYR A 240 -13.08 16.03 2.45
CA TYR A 240 -12.19 16.80 1.57
C TYR A 240 -10.78 16.21 1.50
N PHE A 241 -10.16 15.88 2.65
CA PHE A 241 -8.78 15.37 2.69
C PHE A 241 -8.66 13.85 2.56
N GLY A 242 -9.72 13.12 2.91
CA GLY A 242 -9.69 11.66 2.92
C GLY A 242 -8.83 11.08 4.04
N LEU A 243 -8.67 11.84 5.12
CA LEU A 243 -8.06 11.42 6.37
C LEU A 243 -9.18 11.05 7.35
N GLY A 244 -9.08 9.89 8.01
CA GLY A 244 -10.15 9.39 8.90
C GLY A 244 -10.55 10.38 10.01
N PRO A 245 -11.73 10.20 10.64
CA PRO A 245 -12.23 11.16 11.63
C PRO A 245 -11.30 11.36 12.82
N THR A 246 -10.80 10.27 13.41
CA THR A 246 -9.88 10.33 14.54
C THR A 246 -8.58 11.08 14.21
N PRO A 247 -7.78 10.66 13.20
CA PRO A 247 -6.56 11.38 12.86
C PRO A 247 -6.81 12.82 12.41
N SER A 248 -7.92 13.12 11.71
CA SER A 248 -8.30 14.49 11.34
C SER A 248 -8.50 15.40 12.56
N LYS A 249 -9.20 14.91 13.60
CA LYS A 249 -9.39 15.68 14.85
C LYS A 249 -8.07 15.97 15.55
N HIS A 250 -7.19 14.97 15.62
CA HIS A 250 -5.87 15.13 16.24
C HIS A 250 -4.99 16.09 15.43
N GLN A 251 -5.03 16.00 14.10
CA GLN A 251 -4.28 16.89 13.22
C GLN A 251 -4.74 18.36 13.36
N ILE A 252 -6.05 18.62 13.45
CA ILE A 252 -6.59 19.97 13.71
C ILE A 252 -6.22 20.47 15.12
N ARG A 253 -6.28 19.60 16.14
CA ARG A 253 -5.82 19.94 17.50
C ARG A 253 -4.34 20.35 17.47
N ASN A 254 -3.50 19.57 16.80
CA ASN A 254 -2.06 19.81 16.72
C ASN A 254 -1.78 21.13 15.97
N ALA A 255 -2.39 21.33 14.80
CA ALA A 255 -2.27 22.55 14.01
C ALA A 255 -2.74 23.81 14.77
N SER A 256 -3.81 23.68 15.56
CA SER A 256 -4.35 24.79 16.38
C SER A 256 -3.61 25.00 17.70
N SER A 257 -2.49 24.31 17.94
CA SER A 257 -1.74 24.34 19.20
C SER A 257 -2.64 24.04 20.43
N GLY A 258 -3.58 23.11 20.26
CA GLY A 258 -4.52 22.68 21.29
C GLY A 258 -5.72 23.59 21.53
N ARG A 259 -5.86 24.71 20.81
CA ARG A 259 -7.01 25.61 20.93
C ARG A 259 -8.34 24.93 20.60
N ILE A 260 -8.34 24.05 19.60
CA ILE A 260 -9.52 23.28 19.20
C ILE A 260 -9.36 21.85 19.70
N THR A 261 -10.37 21.35 20.43
CA THR A 261 -10.30 20.02 21.06
C THR A 261 -11.07 18.96 20.26
N PRO A 262 -10.63 17.70 20.21
CA PRO A 262 -11.36 16.63 19.51
C PRO A 262 -12.80 16.44 19.99
N ALA A 263 -13.08 16.75 21.26
CA ALA A 263 -14.39 16.64 21.88
C ALA A 263 -15.40 17.69 21.34
N SER A 264 -14.93 18.83 20.83
CA SER A 264 -15.81 19.85 20.24
C SER A 264 -16.24 19.51 18.81
N MET A 265 -15.61 18.51 18.18
CA MET A 265 -15.87 18.13 16.79
C MET A 265 -16.81 16.93 16.72
N ARG A 266 -18.05 17.15 16.28
CA ARG A 266 -19.04 16.08 16.08
C ARG A 266 -18.98 15.59 14.64
N VAL A 267 -18.77 14.29 14.48
CA VAL A 267 -18.70 13.63 13.18
C VAL A 267 -20.07 13.03 12.90
N ALA A 268 -20.59 13.25 11.70
CA ALA A 268 -21.79 12.58 11.21
C ALA A 268 -21.63 11.06 11.26
N ARG A 269 -22.74 10.34 11.43
CA ARG A 269 -22.71 8.87 11.37
C ARG A 269 -22.37 8.41 9.96
N SER A 270 -21.60 7.33 9.84
CA SER A 270 -21.17 6.78 8.54
C SER A 270 -22.33 6.31 7.64
N ASP A 271 -23.50 6.03 8.21
CA ASP A 271 -24.72 5.63 7.50
C ASP A 271 -25.60 6.81 7.05
N SER A 272 -25.25 8.04 7.44
CA SER A 272 -26.04 9.23 7.14
C SER A 272 -25.84 9.75 5.71
N GLU A 273 -26.82 10.49 5.20
CA GLU A 273 -26.71 11.20 3.92
C GLU A 273 -25.61 12.27 3.94
N GLU A 274 -25.44 12.92 5.08
CA GLU A 274 -24.37 13.90 5.33
C GLU A 274 -22.97 13.30 5.15
N TRP A 275 -22.73 12.09 5.68
CA TRP A 275 -21.46 11.39 5.45
C TRP A 275 -21.28 11.00 3.98
N ARG A 276 -22.32 10.44 3.36
CA ARG A 276 -22.27 10.03 1.94
C ARG A 276 -21.99 11.19 1.00
N LYS A 277 -22.50 12.40 1.32
CA LYS A 277 -22.26 13.62 0.52
C LYS A 277 -20.78 13.93 0.34
N TYR A 278 -19.96 13.62 1.35
CA TYR A 278 -18.53 13.96 1.35
C TYR A 278 -17.61 12.73 1.17
N SER A 279 -18.16 11.53 1.06
CA SER A 279 -17.40 10.29 0.93
C SER A 279 -17.09 9.96 -0.54
N SER A 280 -16.26 10.76 -1.20
CA SER A 280 -15.85 10.54 -2.61
C SER A 280 -14.66 9.59 -2.77
N PHE A 281 -13.91 9.33 -1.71
CA PHE A 281 -12.69 8.51 -1.77
C PHE A 281 -12.95 7.03 -2.03
N GLU A 282 -14.14 6.52 -1.73
CA GLU A 282 -14.47 5.14 -2.06
C GLU A 282 -14.39 4.88 -3.57
N GLY A 283 -14.76 5.81 -4.45
CA GLY A 283 -14.54 5.57 -5.89
C GLY A 283 -13.06 5.63 -6.32
N ALA A 284 -12.27 6.49 -5.66
CA ALA A 284 -10.89 6.77 -6.03
C ALA A 284 -9.89 5.71 -5.51
N GLU A 285 -10.21 5.08 -4.39
CA GLU A 285 -9.40 4.03 -3.76
C GLU A 285 -10.05 2.65 -3.84
N SER A 286 -11.38 2.61 -3.87
CA SER A 286 -12.12 1.36 -3.96
C SER A 286 -12.38 1.02 -5.44
N LEU A 287 -12.02 -0.22 -5.76
CA LEU A 287 -12.87 -1.15 -6.51
C LEU A 287 -13.07 -0.95 -8.02
N ALA A 288 -12.62 0.12 -8.67
CA ALA A 288 -12.49 0.08 -10.14
C ALA A 288 -11.56 -1.08 -10.59
N VAL A 289 -10.62 -1.44 -9.71
CA VAL A 289 -9.62 -2.49 -9.92
C VAL A 289 -10.11 -3.89 -9.53
N ILE A 290 -11.04 -4.06 -8.59
CA ILE A 290 -11.48 -5.40 -8.11
C ILE A 290 -12.93 -5.68 -8.49
N ASP A 291 -13.89 -4.83 -8.10
CA ASP A 291 -15.32 -5.09 -8.35
C ASP A 291 -15.71 -4.87 -9.81
N PHE A 292 -15.04 -3.93 -10.49
CA PHE A 292 -15.25 -3.65 -11.92
C PHE A 292 -14.14 -4.21 -12.80
N HIS A 293 -13.32 -5.13 -12.27
CA HIS A 293 -12.24 -5.72 -13.04
C HIS A 293 -12.79 -6.51 -14.24
N PRO A 294 -12.22 -6.37 -15.45
CA PRO A 294 -12.69 -7.08 -16.65
C PRO A 294 -12.59 -8.60 -16.58
N ILE A 295 -11.81 -9.13 -15.63
CA ILE A 295 -11.71 -10.56 -15.32
C ILE A 295 -12.56 -10.85 -14.08
N PRO A 296 -13.71 -11.56 -14.21
CA PRO A 296 -14.58 -11.87 -13.08
C PRO A 296 -13.88 -12.73 -12.03
N GLY A 297 -14.01 -12.35 -10.76
CA GLY A 297 -13.48 -13.14 -9.64
C GLY A 297 -11.95 -13.15 -9.53
N ILE A 298 -11.27 -12.21 -10.20
CA ILE A 298 -9.81 -12.07 -10.05
C ILE A 298 -9.44 -11.85 -8.58
N ARG A 299 -8.33 -12.45 -8.14
CA ARG A 299 -7.84 -12.20 -6.79
C ARG A 299 -7.38 -10.76 -6.63
N PRO A 300 -7.66 -10.11 -5.49
CA PRO A 300 -7.19 -8.75 -5.21
C PRO A 300 -5.69 -8.54 -5.44
N SER A 301 -4.88 -9.54 -5.06
CA SER A 301 -3.41 -9.54 -5.21
C SER A 301 -2.95 -9.38 -6.66
N ARG A 302 -3.79 -9.74 -7.64
CA ARG A 302 -3.46 -9.77 -9.07
C ARG A 302 -4.24 -8.77 -9.90
N ALA A 303 -5.21 -8.10 -9.29
CA ALA A 303 -6.12 -7.18 -9.96
C ALA A 303 -5.49 -5.81 -10.27
N GLY A 304 -4.48 -5.42 -9.48
CA GLY A 304 -3.76 -4.14 -9.63
C GLY A 304 -2.88 -4.04 -10.89
N ARG A 305 -1.86 -3.18 -10.83
CA ARG A 305 -0.91 -2.97 -11.94
C ARG A 305 -0.25 -4.26 -12.43
N PHE A 306 -0.15 -5.30 -11.58
CA PHE A 306 0.25 -6.65 -11.98
C PHE A 306 -0.55 -7.17 -13.18
N GLY A 307 -1.89 -7.04 -13.13
CA GLY A 307 -2.77 -7.50 -14.20
C GLY A 307 -2.51 -6.80 -15.52
N ALA A 308 -2.36 -5.49 -15.48
CA ALA A 308 -1.99 -4.68 -16.62
C ALA A 308 -0.64 -5.07 -17.22
N LEU A 309 0.37 -5.27 -16.37
CA LEU A 309 1.71 -5.68 -16.80
C LEU A 309 1.72 -7.08 -17.43
N ALA A 310 0.95 -8.03 -16.89
CA ALA A 310 0.81 -9.35 -17.47
C ALA A 310 0.19 -9.29 -18.88
N ILE A 311 -0.85 -8.49 -19.07
CA ILE A 311 -1.48 -8.29 -20.39
C ILE A 311 -0.51 -7.59 -21.35
N ARG A 312 0.15 -6.51 -20.93
CA ARG A 312 1.13 -5.79 -21.76
C ARG A 312 2.28 -6.71 -22.18
N ALA A 313 2.84 -7.47 -21.24
CA ALA A 313 3.92 -8.41 -21.51
C ALA A 313 3.51 -9.51 -22.52
N ALA A 314 2.26 -9.98 -22.47
CA ALA A 314 1.74 -10.93 -23.46
C ALA A 314 1.55 -10.29 -24.84
N GLN A 315 1.07 -9.05 -24.90
CA GLN A 315 0.93 -8.28 -26.15
C GLN A 315 2.28 -8.02 -26.81
N GLU A 316 3.31 -7.68 -26.02
CA GLU A 316 4.68 -7.45 -26.47
C GLU A 316 5.50 -8.74 -26.65
N ARG A 317 4.89 -9.91 -26.44
CA ARG A 317 5.51 -11.24 -26.60
C ARG A 317 6.71 -11.49 -25.67
N ILE A 318 6.78 -10.78 -24.54
CA ILE A 318 7.72 -11.07 -23.44
C ILE A 318 7.33 -12.38 -22.76
N ILE A 319 6.03 -12.63 -22.64
CA ILE A 319 5.45 -13.90 -22.18
C ILE A 319 4.39 -14.39 -23.17
N SER A 320 3.98 -15.65 -23.04
CA SER A 320 2.83 -16.16 -23.80
C SER A 320 1.50 -15.72 -23.18
N TRP A 321 0.44 -15.72 -23.99
CA TRP A 321 -0.93 -15.51 -23.49
C TRP A 321 -1.37 -16.59 -22.49
N ASP A 322 -0.91 -17.83 -22.67
CA ASP A 322 -1.10 -18.92 -21.70
C ASP A 322 -0.50 -18.57 -20.32
N THR A 323 0.72 -18.02 -20.31
CA THR A 323 1.37 -17.59 -19.06
C THR A 323 0.61 -16.44 -18.40
N ALA A 324 0.20 -15.43 -19.17
CA ALA A 324 -0.61 -14.33 -18.65
C ALA A 324 -1.96 -14.82 -18.10
N ALA A 325 -2.63 -15.73 -18.81
CA ALA A 325 -3.89 -16.31 -18.37
C ALA A 325 -3.73 -17.12 -17.06
N SER A 326 -2.66 -17.91 -16.96
CA SER A 326 -2.32 -18.63 -15.72
C SER A 326 -2.10 -17.69 -14.55
N TRP A 327 -1.34 -16.60 -14.74
CA TRP A 327 -1.11 -15.61 -13.70
C TRP A 327 -2.39 -14.87 -13.30
N LEU A 328 -3.31 -14.63 -14.22
CA LEU A 328 -4.58 -13.93 -13.94
C LEU A 328 -5.71 -14.88 -13.56
N GLU A 329 -5.42 -16.17 -13.41
CA GLU A 329 -6.39 -17.24 -13.06
C GLU A 329 -7.60 -17.27 -13.99
N THR A 330 -7.35 -17.07 -15.29
CA THR A 330 -8.37 -17.06 -16.32
C THR A 330 -7.95 -17.92 -17.52
N THR A 331 -8.80 -17.99 -18.54
CA THR A 331 -8.46 -18.63 -19.81
C THR A 331 -7.73 -17.66 -20.72
N GLU A 332 -6.99 -18.15 -21.73
CA GLU A 332 -6.39 -17.27 -22.74
C GLU A 332 -7.40 -16.34 -23.40
N GLU A 333 -8.58 -16.86 -23.71
CA GLU A 333 -9.67 -16.08 -24.30
C GLU A 333 -10.19 -15.01 -23.32
N GLY A 334 -10.31 -15.37 -22.03
CA GLY A 334 -10.67 -14.44 -20.97
C GLY A 334 -9.67 -13.29 -20.83
N ALA A 335 -8.38 -13.61 -20.78
CA ALA A 335 -7.30 -12.61 -20.71
C ALA A 335 -7.29 -11.68 -21.94
N LYS A 336 -7.44 -12.25 -23.15
CA LYS A 336 -7.50 -11.46 -24.40
C LYS A 336 -8.72 -10.53 -24.43
N LYS A 337 -9.89 -11.02 -24.02
CA LYS A 337 -11.13 -10.24 -23.97
C LYS A 337 -11.06 -9.11 -22.93
N ALA A 338 -10.38 -9.35 -21.81
CA ALA A 338 -10.18 -8.37 -20.75
C ALA A 338 -9.15 -7.27 -21.10
N ALA A 339 -8.33 -7.47 -22.13
CA ALA A 339 -7.14 -6.66 -22.38
C ALA A 339 -7.45 -5.15 -22.57
N ASP A 340 -8.49 -4.81 -23.33
CA ASP A 340 -8.84 -3.41 -23.58
C ASP A 340 -9.38 -2.73 -22.31
N GLY A 341 -10.24 -3.42 -21.55
CA GLY A 341 -10.73 -2.89 -20.27
C GLY A 341 -9.61 -2.71 -19.23
N ILE A 342 -8.65 -3.63 -19.18
CA ILE A 342 -7.48 -3.50 -18.28
C ILE A 342 -6.60 -2.32 -18.72
N ARG A 343 -6.45 -2.09 -20.02
CA ARG A 343 -5.72 -0.91 -20.53
C ARG A 343 -6.42 0.40 -20.17
N GLU A 344 -7.75 0.44 -20.19
CA GLU A 344 -8.52 1.62 -19.75
C GLU A 344 -8.36 1.90 -18.25
N LEU A 345 -8.27 0.85 -17.43
CA LEU A 345 -8.04 0.98 -15.98
C LEU A 345 -6.60 1.40 -15.65
N PHE A 346 -5.62 0.97 -16.44
CA PHE A 346 -4.19 1.22 -16.20
C PHE A 346 -3.49 1.80 -17.44
N PRO A 347 -3.90 2.97 -17.95
CA PRO A 347 -3.41 3.50 -19.22
C PRO A 347 -1.92 3.85 -19.17
N SER A 348 -1.41 4.21 -17.98
CA SER A 348 0.01 4.46 -17.70
C SER A 348 0.93 3.29 -18.01
N VAL A 349 0.44 2.06 -17.91
CA VAL A 349 1.23 0.86 -18.19
C VAL A 349 1.53 0.76 -19.68
N TRP A 350 0.80 1.41 -20.58
CA TRP A 350 1.04 1.38 -22.04
C TRP A 350 1.63 2.69 -22.60
N LYS A 351 1.90 3.68 -21.75
CA LYS A 351 2.68 4.86 -22.12
C LYS A 351 4.16 4.50 -22.19
#